data_AF-A0A958MQ47-F1
#
_entry.id   AF-A0A958MQ47-F1
#
_cell.length_a   1.000
_cell.length_b   1.000
_cell.length_c   1.000
_cell.angle_alpha   90.00
_cell.angle_beta   90.00
_cell.angle_gamma   90.00
#
_symmetry.space_group_name_H-M   'P 1'
#
loop_
_entity.id
_entity.type
_entity.pdbx_description
1 polymer ?
#
loop_
_entity_poly.entity_id
_entity_poly.type
_entity_poly.pdbx_seq_one_letter_code
_entity_poly.pdbx_strand_id
1 'polypeptide(L)'
;MKICILPLLTLIGFLVIGCATPDPGPPPVTDDLSKPDRIGSDAVRSIPKKRHINLESLQNVLRMGRSFDDLGFEEKQFNTCKVGSGYSDRYNCENLYLAVLHFRFQCRDTEGTVESVSVASLSPLSSTRLEWKVGLFEGLVTTDRDGFGQIRFVAPGSSRNQSLRFVARPNSMRLGVGDARRIIAPNYWCRHFQ
;
A
#
# COMPACT_ATOMS: atom_id res chain seq x y z
N MET A 1 -49.90 -8.35 -9.78
CA MET A 1 -49.05 -7.72 -10.80
C MET A 1 -49.37 -6.22 -10.85
N LYS A 2 -48.41 -5.37 -10.49
CA LYS A 2 -48.51 -3.91 -10.65
C LYS A 2 -47.26 -3.45 -11.38
N ILE A 3 -47.46 -3.03 -12.62
CA ILE A 3 -46.44 -2.44 -13.50
C ILE A 3 -46.55 -0.93 -13.32
N CYS A 4 -45.52 -0.31 -12.78
CA CYS A 4 -45.35 1.15 -12.78
C CYS A 4 -44.31 1.49 -13.84
N ILE A 5 -44.76 2.22 -14.86
CA ILE A 5 -43.94 2.84 -15.91
C ILE A 5 -43.89 4.35 -15.63
N LEU A 6 -42.78 4.96 -16.06
CA LEU A 6 -42.48 6.38 -16.31
C LEU A 6 -41.59 7.08 -15.26
N PRO A 7 -40.82 8.13 -15.65
CA PRO A 7 -40.42 8.55 -17.01
C PRO A 7 -38.91 8.72 -17.21
N LEU A 8 -38.57 8.62 -18.49
CA LEU A 8 -37.37 9.08 -19.17
C LEU A 8 -37.15 10.58 -18.93
N LEU A 9 -36.00 10.97 -18.36
CA LEU A 9 -35.58 12.36 -18.20
C LEU A 9 -34.26 12.58 -18.94
N THR A 10 -34.39 13.26 -20.07
CA THR A 10 -33.36 13.79 -20.96
C THR A 10 -32.48 14.79 -20.21
N LEU A 11 -31.16 14.54 -20.16
CA LEU A 11 -30.18 15.52 -19.68
C LEU A 11 -29.40 16.11 -20.86
N ILE A 12 -29.54 17.42 -21.01
CA ILE A 12 -28.91 18.31 -21.98
C ILE A 12 -27.42 18.42 -21.66
N GLY A 13 -26.56 18.01 -22.58
CA GLY A 13 -25.11 18.20 -22.49
C GLY A 13 -24.70 19.56 -23.07
N PHE A 14 -24.27 20.47 -22.20
CA PHE A 14 -23.58 21.70 -22.57
C PHE A 14 -22.16 21.37 -23.07
N LEU A 15 -21.89 21.67 -24.34
CA LEU A 15 -20.57 21.67 -24.94
C LEU A 15 -19.84 22.95 -24.52
N VAL A 16 -18.93 22.85 -23.55
CA VAL A 16 -18.01 23.94 -23.21
C VAL A 16 -16.80 23.85 -24.13
N ILE A 17 -16.75 24.76 -25.11
CA ILE A 17 -15.60 24.98 -25.99
C ILE A 17 -14.58 25.80 -25.18
N GLY A 18 -13.49 25.16 -24.77
CA GLY A 18 -12.35 25.83 -24.14
C GLY A 18 -11.32 26.27 -25.20
N CYS A 19 -11.02 27.57 -25.26
CA CYS A 19 -9.96 28.14 -26.08
C CYS A 19 -8.57 27.78 -25.51
N ALA A 20 -7.72 27.15 -26.31
CA ALA A 20 -6.31 26.97 -26.00
C ALA A 20 -5.52 28.23 -26.40
N THR A 21 -4.91 28.91 -25.43
CA THR A 21 -3.92 29.96 -25.69
C THR A 21 -2.55 29.33 -25.95
N PRO A 22 -1.79 29.82 -26.96
CA PRO A 22 -0.44 29.34 -27.24
C PRO A 22 0.55 29.83 -26.16
N ASP A 23 1.43 28.93 -25.75
CA ASP A 23 2.45 29.09 -24.72
C ASP A 23 3.62 29.98 -25.22
N PRO A 24 4.00 31.06 -24.52
CA PRO A 24 5.19 31.83 -24.87
C PRO A 24 6.46 31.06 -24.49
N GLY A 25 7.30 30.80 -25.48
CA GLY A 25 8.55 30.05 -25.32
C GLY A 25 9.52 30.66 -24.31
N PRO A 26 10.45 29.84 -23.76
CA PRO A 26 11.38 30.28 -22.73
C PRO A 26 12.41 31.30 -23.27
N PRO A 27 12.82 32.29 -22.46
CA PRO A 27 13.86 33.24 -22.85
C PRO A 27 15.25 32.58 -22.91
N PRO A 28 16.18 33.15 -23.68
CA PRO A 28 17.54 32.63 -23.84
C PRO A 28 18.32 32.70 -22.52
N VAL A 29 19.03 31.60 -22.22
CA VAL A 29 19.97 31.48 -21.11
C VAL A 29 21.28 32.16 -21.52
N THR A 30 21.65 33.23 -20.82
CA THR A 30 23.00 33.81 -20.87
C THR A 30 23.91 33.07 -19.90
N ASP A 31 24.93 32.40 -20.44
CA ASP A 31 26.07 31.89 -19.70
C ASP A 31 26.87 33.06 -19.12
N ASP A 32 26.80 33.28 -17.81
CA ASP A 32 27.76 34.13 -17.10
C ASP A 32 28.70 33.24 -16.28
N LEU A 33 29.88 33.06 -16.86
CA LEU A 33 31.00 32.31 -16.34
C LEU A 33 31.80 33.21 -15.39
N SER A 34 31.44 33.23 -14.11
CA SER A 34 32.16 34.06 -13.12
C SER A 34 32.36 33.36 -11.77
N LYS A 35 33.58 32.81 -11.60
CA LYS A 35 34.41 32.77 -10.39
C LYS A 35 34.21 31.66 -9.34
N PRO A 36 35.27 30.88 -8.99
CA PRO A 36 35.27 29.98 -7.84
C PRO A 36 35.78 30.70 -6.59
N ASP A 37 34.87 31.20 -5.74
CA ASP A 37 35.25 31.63 -4.39
C ASP A 37 35.33 30.43 -3.45
N ARG A 38 36.56 30.17 -2.99
CA ARG A 38 36.91 29.23 -1.93
C ARG A 38 36.37 29.78 -0.60
N ILE A 39 35.28 29.20 -0.08
CA ILE A 39 34.81 29.42 1.28
C ILE A 39 34.45 28.08 1.93
N GLY A 40 35.23 27.72 2.95
CA GLY A 40 34.79 26.98 4.14
C GLY A 40 34.16 25.60 3.94
N SER A 41 34.99 24.58 3.71
CA SER A 41 34.60 23.18 3.88
C SER A 41 34.57 22.78 5.36
N ASP A 42 33.66 23.32 6.17
CA ASP A 42 33.42 22.86 7.55
C ASP A 42 31.99 23.18 8.01
N ALA A 43 30.99 22.72 7.24
CA ALA A 43 29.64 22.48 7.72
C ALA A 43 28.88 21.67 6.68
N VAL A 44 29.35 20.45 6.37
CA VAL A 44 28.46 19.45 5.81
C VAL A 44 27.46 19.13 6.93
N ARG A 45 26.37 19.89 6.96
CA ARG A 45 25.18 19.65 7.77
C ARG A 45 24.78 18.22 7.46
N SER A 46 25.18 17.29 8.33
CA SER A 46 24.92 15.87 8.17
C SER A 46 23.43 15.72 7.95
N ILE A 47 23.02 15.40 6.73
CA ILE A 47 21.63 15.11 6.41
C ILE A 47 21.22 14.04 7.42
N PRO A 48 20.21 14.28 8.28
CA PRO A 48 19.84 13.33 9.31
C PRO A 48 19.55 12.01 8.62
N LYS A 49 20.42 11.03 8.88
CA LYS A 49 20.34 9.68 8.34
C LYS A 49 18.91 9.21 8.57
N LYS A 50 18.16 8.98 7.49
CA LYS A 50 16.76 8.55 7.51
C LYS A 50 16.68 7.37 8.48
N ARG A 51 16.12 7.60 9.67
CA ARG A 51 16.15 6.60 10.74
C ARG A 51 15.31 5.43 10.26
N HIS A 52 15.95 4.27 10.13
CA HIS A 52 15.26 3.05 9.74
C HIS A 52 14.40 2.61 10.93
N ILE A 53 13.08 2.80 10.83
CA ILE A 53 12.14 2.39 11.86
C ILE A 53 12.12 0.86 11.90
N ASN A 54 12.39 0.25 13.04
CA ASN A 54 12.28 -1.19 13.20
C ASN A 54 10.81 -1.55 13.47
N LEU A 55 10.09 -1.91 12.42
CA LEU A 55 8.66 -2.23 12.49
C LEU A 55 8.37 -3.48 13.35
N GLU A 56 9.29 -4.43 13.43
CA GLU A 56 9.15 -5.61 14.28
C GLU A 56 9.25 -5.24 15.76
N SER A 57 10.27 -4.44 16.14
CA SER A 57 10.36 -3.92 17.51
C SER A 57 9.15 -3.07 17.88
N LEU A 58 8.67 -2.23 16.95
CA LEU A 58 7.48 -1.42 17.16
C LEU A 58 6.22 -2.29 17.38
N GLN A 59 6.04 -3.36 16.59
CA GLN A 59 4.94 -4.32 16.78
C GLN A 59 4.99 -4.97 18.17
N ASN A 60 6.18 -5.35 18.63
CA ASN A 60 6.38 -5.96 19.94
C ASN A 60 6.06 -4.98 21.08
N VAL A 61 6.55 -3.73 21.00
CA VAL A 61 6.26 -2.68 21.99
C VAL A 61 4.76 -2.40 22.09
N LEU A 62 4.05 -2.39 20.95
CA LEU A 62 2.61 -2.18 20.90
C LEU A 62 1.80 -3.45 21.23
N ARG A 63 2.46 -4.56 21.57
CA ARG A 63 1.85 -5.85 21.90
C ARG A 63 0.88 -6.30 20.80
N MET A 64 1.34 -6.22 19.55
CA MET A 64 0.61 -6.64 18.34
C MET A 64 1.22 -7.93 17.76
N GLY A 65 2.09 -8.61 18.51
CA GLY A 65 2.63 -9.91 18.12
C GLY A 65 1.52 -10.97 18.17
N ARG A 66 1.28 -11.63 17.04
CA ARG A 66 0.29 -12.71 16.88
C ARG A 66 0.93 -13.85 16.09
N SER A 67 0.37 -15.05 16.21
CA SER A 67 0.85 -16.19 15.45
C SER A 67 0.60 -16.00 13.95
N PHE A 68 1.41 -16.61 13.09
CA PHE A 68 1.30 -16.45 11.63
C PHE A 68 -0.03 -16.98 11.05
N ASP A 69 -0.66 -17.93 11.75
CA ASP A 69 -1.97 -18.50 11.41
C ASP A 69 -3.16 -17.69 11.95
N ASP A 70 -2.92 -16.68 12.80
CA ASP A 70 -3.94 -15.72 13.25
C ASP A 70 -4.16 -14.61 12.20
N LEU A 71 -4.88 -15.01 11.15
CA LEU A 71 -5.14 -14.19 9.97
C LEU A 71 -6.02 -12.98 10.27
N GLY A 72 -5.68 -11.84 9.67
CA GLY A 72 -6.51 -10.64 9.68
C GLY A 72 -5.72 -9.36 9.93
N PHE A 73 -6.46 -8.26 9.86
CA PHE A 73 -5.96 -6.91 10.02
C PHE A 73 -6.10 -6.40 11.46
N GLU A 74 -4.99 -5.90 12.01
CA GLU A 74 -4.97 -5.17 13.27
C GLU A 74 -4.21 -3.86 13.08
N GLU A 75 -4.67 -2.80 13.73
CA GLU A 75 -3.93 -1.55 13.82
C GLU A 75 -4.00 -1.02 15.25
N LYS A 76 -2.92 -0.36 15.70
CA LYS A 76 -2.90 0.39 16.95
C LYS A 76 -2.32 1.77 16.73
N GLN A 77 -2.96 2.76 17.34
CA GLN A 77 -2.43 4.10 17.41
C GLN A 77 -1.28 4.15 18.41
N PHE A 78 -0.25 4.93 18.11
CA PHE A 78 0.88 5.19 18.99
C PHE A 78 1.38 6.62 18.83
N ASN A 79 2.03 7.15 19.87
CA ASN A 79 2.68 8.46 19.81
C ASN A 79 4.19 8.29 19.58
N THR A 80 4.74 8.95 18.58
CA THR A 80 6.16 8.79 18.18
C THR A 80 7.14 9.13 19.30
N CYS A 81 6.82 10.09 20.17
CA CYS A 81 7.68 10.48 21.29
C CYS A 81 7.59 9.54 22.51
N LYS A 82 6.62 8.63 22.55
CA LYS A 82 6.42 7.70 23.67
C LYS A 82 6.81 6.27 23.36
N VAL A 83 6.87 5.90 22.07
CA VAL A 83 6.97 4.49 21.65
C VAL A 83 8.41 3.97 21.55
N GLY A 84 9.40 4.85 21.48
CA GLY A 84 10.79 4.47 21.19
C GLY A 84 10.93 3.89 19.76
N SER A 85 11.76 2.86 19.57
CA SER A 85 11.85 2.10 18.30
C SER A 85 12.26 2.90 17.05
N GLY A 86 13.14 3.89 17.22
CA GLY A 86 13.71 4.69 16.12
C GLY A 86 13.16 6.12 16.03
N TYR A 87 12.08 6.43 16.76
CA TYR A 87 11.54 7.79 16.87
C TYR A 87 12.26 8.61 17.94
N SER A 88 12.25 9.94 17.80
CA SER A 88 12.75 10.86 18.83
C SER A 88 11.72 11.00 19.94
N ASP A 89 12.19 11.08 21.18
CA ASP A 89 11.41 11.34 22.39
C ASP A 89 11.04 12.84 22.59
N ARG A 90 11.59 13.75 21.76
CA ARG A 90 11.51 15.21 21.98
C ARG A 90 11.00 16.02 20.80
N TYR A 91 11.22 15.56 19.57
CA TYR A 91 10.92 16.33 18.35
C TYR A 91 9.99 15.57 17.42
N ASN A 92 9.15 16.31 16.68
CA ASN A 92 8.21 15.77 15.70
C ASN A 92 7.28 14.70 16.29
N CYS A 93 6.72 15.01 17.46
CA CYS A 93 5.75 14.15 18.13
C CYS A 93 4.42 14.17 17.35
N GLU A 94 4.00 13.00 16.90
CA GLU A 94 2.74 12.81 16.19
C GLU A 94 2.09 11.49 16.60
N ASN A 95 0.79 11.38 16.37
CA ASN A 95 0.05 10.14 16.57
C ASN A 95 -0.05 9.42 15.24
N LEU A 96 0.57 8.26 15.15
CA LEU A 96 0.57 7.40 13.96
C LEU A 96 -0.14 6.08 14.29
N TYR A 97 -0.38 5.29 13.25
CA TYR A 97 -0.93 3.95 13.36
C TYR A 97 0.11 2.96 12.87
N LEU A 98 0.41 1.92 13.66
CA LEU A 98 1.05 0.72 13.14
C LEU A 98 -0.07 -0.19 12.66
N ALA A 99 -0.03 -0.56 11.39
CA ALA A 99 -0.93 -1.52 10.77
C ALA A 99 -0.19 -2.84 10.50
N VAL A 100 -0.81 -3.96 10.88
CA VAL A 100 -0.30 -5.32 10.67
C VAL A 100 -1.41 -6.16 10.04
N LEU A 101 -1.11 -6.76 8.89
CA LEU A 101 -1.98 -7.70 8.21
C LEU A 101 -1.28 -9.05 8.10
N HIS A 102 -1.84 -10.08 8.73
CA HIS A 102 -1.51 -11.48 8.45
C HIS A 102 -2.51 -12.02 7.43
N PHE A 103 -2.03 -12.64 6.36
CA PHE A 103 -2.88 -13.18 5.31
C PHE A 103 -2.39 -14.56 4.87
N ARG A 104 -3.31 -15.35 4.32
CA ARG A 104 -2.98 -16.56 3.56
C ARG A 104 -3.37 -16.38 2.10
N PHE A 105 -2.43 -16.59 1.20
CA PHE A 105 -2.60 -16.46 -0.24
C PHE A 105 -2.70 -17.84 -0.89
N GLN A 106 -3.79 -18.07 -1.60
CA GLN A 106 -4.08 -19.34 -2.27
C GLN A 106 -4.53 -19.10 -3.71
N CYS A 107 -4.34 -20.11 -4.54
CA CYS A 107 -4.70 -20.15 -5.94
C CYS A 107 -5.79 -21.21 -6.14
N ARG A 108 -6.77 -20.91 -6.97
CA ARG A 108 -7.81 -21.87 -7.38
C ARG A 108 -7.65 -22.22 -8.84
N ASP A 109 -7.85 -23.50 -9.17
CA ASP A 109 -7.75 -23.98 -10.56
C ASP A 109 -8.97 -23.66 -11.43
N THR A 110 -10.14 -23.46 -10.82
CA THR A 110 -11.39 -23.27 -11.55
C THR A 110 -11.72 -21.80 -11.78
N GLU A 111 -12.34 -21.52 -12.93
CA GLU A 111 -13.04 -20.26 -13.19
C GLU A 111 -14.48 -20.38 -12.63
N GLY A 112 -14.93 -19.42 -11.81
CA GLY A 112 -16.18 -19.53 -11.04
C GLY A 112 -16.28 -18.52 -9.90
N THR A 113 -17.37 -18.49 -9.13
CA THR A 113 -17.50 -17.68 -7.91
C THR A 113 -16.76 -18.33 -6.74
N VAL A 114 -16.16 -17.52 -5.85
CA VAL A 114 -15.34 -18.03 -4.72
C VAL A 114 -16.14 -18.94 -3.77
N GLU A 115 -17.46 -18.78 -3.73
CA GLU A 115 -18.37 -19.52 -2.85
C GLU A 115 -18.50 -21.02 -3.16
N SER A 116 -18.13 -21.47 -4.36
CA SER A 116 -18.23 -22.87 -4.78
C SER A 116 -16.91 -23.64 -4.79
N VAL A 117 -15.81 -22.99 -4.38
CA VAL A 117 -14.46 -23.59 -4.44
C VAL A 117 -14.21 -24.45 -3.20
N SER A 118 -14.01 -25.75 -3.41
CA SER A 118 -13.66 -26.66 -2.30
C SER A 118 -12.26 -26.34 -1.77
N VAL A 119 -12.06 -26.44 -0.45
CA VAL A 119 -10.74 -26.18 0.17
C VAL A 119 -9.64 -27.07 -0.42
N ALA A 120 -9.99 -28.30 -0.85
CA ALA A 120 -9.06 -29.24 -1.48
C ALA A 120 -8.58 -28.79 -2.87
N SER A 121 -9.29 -27.87 -3.53
CA SER A 121 -8.92 -27.32 -4.84
C SER A 121 -8.09 -26.03 -4.75
N LEU A 122 -7.65 -25.67 -3.53
CA LEU A 122 -6.83 -24.49 -3.29
C LEU A 122 -5.38 -24.87 -3.05
N SER A 123 -4.48 -24.37 -3.90
CA SER A 123 -3.03 -24.52 -3.71
C SER A 123 -2.45 -23.24 -3.07
N PRO A 124 -1.53 -23.34 -2.09
CA PRO A 124 -0.89 -22.16 -1.53
C PRO A 124 0.01 -21.46 -2.56
N LEU A 125 -0.04 -20.12 -2.62
CA LEU A 125 0.94 -19.35 -3.39
C LEU A 125 2.24 -19.28 -2.60
N SER A 126 3.11 -20.24 -2.85
CA SER A 126 4.23 -20.57 -1.96
C SER A 126 5.52 -19.83 -2.31
N SER A 127 6.29 -19.40 -1.31
CA SER A 127 7.64 -18.82 -1.48
C SER A 127 7.70 -17.67 -2.50
N THR A 128 6.61 -16.92 -2.62
CA THR A 128 6.42 -15.95 -3.70
C THR A 128 6.58 -14.54 -3.17
N ARG A 129 7.37 -13.72 -3.88
CA ARG A 129 7.52 -12.28 -3.57
C ARG A 129 6.43 -11.48 -4.26
N LEU A 130 5.59 -10.83 -3.46
CA LEU A 130 4.44 -10.05 -3.89
C LEU A 130 4.67 -8.56 -3.63
N GLU A 131 4.40 -7.73 -4.63
CA GLU A 131 4.26 -6.29 -4.46
C GLU A 131 2.86 -5.96 -3.94
N TRP A 132 2.81 -5.17 -2.88
CA TRP A 132 1.56 -4.75 -2.24
C TRP A 132 1.47 -3.23 -2.13
N LYS A 133 0.24 -2.71 -2.12
CA LYS A 133 -0.05 -1.28 -1.96
C LYS A 133 -1.31 -1.04 -1.14
N VAL A 134 -1.25 -0.07 -0.22
CA VAL A 134 -2.36 0.45 0.59
C VAL A 134 -2.28 1.97 0.57
N GLY A 135 -3.13 2.63 -0.23
CA GLY A 135 -3.05 4.08 -0.42
C GLY A 135 -1.70 4.51 -1.01
N LEU A 136 -0.94 5.31 -0.26
CA LEU A 136 0.42 5.75 -0.61
C LEU A 136 1.53 4.80 -0.10
N PHE A 137 1.17 3.82 0.73
CA PHE A 137 2.12 2.85 1.27
C PHE A 137 2.24 1.67 0.32
N GLU A 138 3.47 1.24 0.07
CA GLU A 138 3.75 0.10 -0.79
C GLU A 138 4.99 -0.63 -0.29
N GLY A 139 5.13 -1.88 -0.71
CA GLY A 139 6.26 -2.69 -0.32
C GLY A 139 6.23 -4.07 -0.96
N LEU A 140 7.12 -4.92 -0.46
CA LEU A 140 7.24 -6.30 -0.89
C LEU A 140 6.98 -7.20 0.32
N VAL A 141 6.30 -8.30 0.09
CA VAL A 141 6.08 -9.36 1.08
C VAL A 141 6.40 -10.70 0.42
N THR A 142 7.01 -11.60 1.16
CA THR A 142 7.25 -12.97 0.68
C THR A 142 6.32 -13.90 1.43
N THR A 143 5.59 -14.75 0.69
CA THR A 143 4.79 -15.82 1.30
C THR A 143 5.67 -16.99 1.72
N ASP A 144 5.28 -17.74 2.73
CA ASP A 144 5.94 -18.99 3.13
C ASP A 144 5.49 -20.18 2.26
N ARG A 145 5.78 -21.42 2.70
CA ARG A 145 5.43 -22.65 1.97
C ARG A 145 3.93 -22.97 2.00
N ASP A 146 3.19 -22.41 2.95
CA ASP A 146 1.75 -22.64 3.12
C ASP A 146 0.91 -21.45 2.64
N GLY A 147 1.58 -20.45 2.06
CA GLY A 147 1.01 -19.24 1.48
C GLY A 147 0.79 -18.13 2.50
N PHE A 148 1.28 -18.24 3.73
CA PHE A 148 1.14 -17.18 4.73
C PHE A 148 2.11 -16.04 4.44
N GLY A 149 1.65 -14.82 4.65
CA GLY A 149 2.46 -13.61 4.53
C GLY A 149 2.02 -12.57 5.53
N GLN A 150 2.87 -11.55 5.72
CA GLN A 150 2.61 -10.49 6.68
C GLN A 150 3.06 -9.15 6.13
N ILE A 151 2.17 -8.16 6.20
CA ILE A 151 2.44 -6.77 5.83
C ILE A 151 2.45 -5.93 7.10
N ARG A 152 3.46 -5.06 7.22
CA ARG A 152 3.59 -4.08 8.30
C ARG A 152 3.87 -2.71 7.70
N PHE A 153 3.16 -1.69 8.16
CA PHE A 153 3.44 -0.31 7.76
C PHE A 153 2.93 0.68 8.80
N VAL A 154 3.49 1.89 8.77
CA VAL A 154 3.07 3.01 9.62
C VAL A 154 2.35 4.04 8.78
N ALA A 155 1.19 4.50 9.25
CA ALA A 155 0.35 5.47 8.56
C ALA A 155 -0.06 6.64 9.48
N PRO A 156 -0.31 7.85 8.93
CA PRO A 156 -0.78 8.99 9.72
C PRO A 156 -2.26 8.88 10.12
N GLY A 157 -2.99 7.91 9.58
CA GLY A 157 -4.39 7.65 9.91
C GLY A 157 -4.73 6.16 9.79
N SER A 158 -5.92 5.78 10.24
CA SER A 158 -6.42 4.40 10.15
C SER A 158 -6.46 3.95 8.68
N SER A 159 -6.01 2.71 8.45
CA SER A 159 -6.04 2.06 7.14
C SER A 159 -7.11 0.98 7.03
N ARG A 160 -7.94 0.78 8.07
CA ARG A 160 -8.96 -0.27 8.15
C ARG A 160 -9.90 -0.31 6.95
N ASN A 161 -10.34 0.86 6.48
CA ASN A 161 -11.29 1.01 5.38
C ASN A 161 -10.61 1.27 4.03
N GLN A 162 -9.28 1.16 3.95
CA GLN A 162 -8.54 1.32 2.70
C GLN A 162 -8.54 0.04 1.89
N SER A 163 -8.17 0.15 0.62
CA SER A 163 -8.00 -1.01 -0.25
C SER A 163 -6.55 -1.47 -0.28
N LEU A 164 -6.36 -2.77 -0.12
CA LEU A 164 -5.13 -3.48 -0.39
C LEU A 164 -5.09 -3.88 -1.86
N ARG A 165 -3.97 -3.63 -2.52
CA ARG A 165 -3.70 -4.10 -3.89
C ARG A 165 -2.48 -5.01 -3.88
N PHE A 166 -2.59 -6.18 -4.48
CA PHE A 166 -1.44 -7.00 -4.88
C PHE A 166 -1.18 -6.84 -6.38
N VAL A 167 0.06 -6.62 -6.77
CA VAL A 167 0.47 -6.36 -8.15
C VAL A 167 1.16 -7.59 -8.74
N ALA A 168 0.68 -8.05 -9.89
CA ALA A 168 1.20 -9.16 -10.68
C ALA A 168 1.17 -8.78 -12.15
N ARG A 169 2.17 -8.01 -12.64
CA ARG A 169 2.10 -7.35 -13.95
C ARG A 169 1.75 -8.34 -15.07
N PRO A 170 0.77 -8.03 -15.96
CA PRO A 170 0.04 -6.75 -16.08
C PRO A 170 -1.18 -6.61 -15.15
N ASN A 171 -1.49 -7.64 -14.37
CA ASN A 171 -2.68 -7.73 -13.56
C ASN A 171 -2.49 -7.16 -12.14
N SER A 172 -3.61 -6.85 -11.48
CA SER A 172 -3.62 -6.52 -10.06
C SER A 172 -4.91 -7.00 -9.42
N MET A 173 -4.84 -7.33 -8.14
CA MET A 173 -6.00 -7.73 -7.35
C MET A 173 -6.22 -6.71 -6.25
N ARG A 174 -7.47 -6.27 -6.06
CA ARG A 174 -7.85 -5.28 -5.06
C ARG A 174 -8.84 -5.89 -4.07
N LEU A 175 -8.60 -5.65 -2.78
CA LEU A 175 -9.37 -6.16 -1.66
C LEU A 175 -9.53 -5.06 -0.61
N GLY A 176 -10.52 -5.17 0.28
CA GLY A 176 -10.54 -4.39 1.51
C GLY A 176 -9.42 -4.86 2.45
N VAL A 177 -8.69 -3.94 3.08
CA VAL A 177 -7.62 -4.30 4.02
C VAL A 177 -8.16 -5.14 5.18
N GLY A 178 -9.34 -4.80 5.71
CA GLY A 178 -10.01 -5.55 6.77
C GLY A 178 -10.45 -6.97 6.37
N ASP A 179 -10.67 -7.22 5.07
CA ASP A 179 -11.17 -8.49 4.56
C ASP A 179 -10.06 -9.43 4.09
N ALA A 180 -8.82 -8.91 3.97
CA ALA A 180 -7.68 -9.58 3.36
C ALA A 180 -7.03 -10.70 4.21
N ARG A 181 -7.83 -11.42 5.01
CA ARG A 181 -7.36 -12.56 5.82
C ARG A 181 -7.01 -13.79 4.96
N ARG A 182 -7.86 -14.10 3.98
CA ARG A 182 -7.71 -15.22 3.05
C ARG A 182 -7.91 -14.69 1.65
N ILE A 183 -6.88 -14.81 0.84
CA ILE A 183 -6.80 -14.26 -0.50
C ILE A 183 -6.82 -15.44 -1.46
N ILE A 184 -7.86 -15.52 -2.30
CA ILE A 184 -8.03 -16.60 -3.26
C ILE A 184 -7.98 -15.99 -4.65
N ALA A 185 -6.85 -16.17 -5.34
CA ALA A 185 -6.66 -15.71 -6.70
C ALA A 185 -6.94 -16.83 -7.72
N PRO A 186 -7.42 -16.51 -8.93
CA PRO A 186 -7.52 -17.50 -10.00
C PRO A 186 -6.14 -17.95 -10.48
N ASN A 187 -6.03 -19.19 -10.96
CA ASN A 187 -4.76 -19.80 -11.39
C ASN A 187 -4.01 -18.94 -12.42
N TYR A 188 -4.71 -18.33 -13.39
CA TYR A 188 -4.08 -17.46 -14.38
C TYR A 188 -3.29 -16.30 -13.75
N TRP A 189 -3.75 -15.79 -12.60
CA TRP A 189 -3.05 -14.72 -11.87
C TRP A 189 -1.82 -15.27 -11.15
N CYS A 190 -1.93 -16.45 -10.55
CA CYS A 190 -0.84 -17.09 -9.82
C CYS A 190 0.33 -17.54 -10.71
N ARG A 191 0.06 -17.90 -11.96
CA ARG A 191 1.10 -18.31 -12.93
C ARG A 191 2.12 -17.22 -13.26
N HIS A 192 1.86 -15.95 -12.92
CA HIS A 192 2.84 -14.87 -13.09
C HIS A 192 4.03 -14.95 -12.13
N PHE A 193 3.99 -15.84 -11.14
CA PHE A 193 4.99 -15.98 -10.09
C PHE A 193 5.71 -17.33 -10.07
N GLN A 194 5.30 -18.25 -10.95
CA GLN A 194 5.91 -19.58 -11.13
C GLN A 194 6.96 -19.52 -12.24
#